data_AF-A0A183UTL1-F1
#
_entry.id   AF-A0A183UTL1-F1
#
_cell.length_a   1.000
_cell.length_b   1.000
_cell.length_c   1.000
_cell.angle_alpha   90.00
_cell.angle_beta   90.00
_cell.angle_gamma   90.00
#
_symmetry.space_group_name_H-M   'P 1'
#
loop_
_entity.id
_entity.type
_entity.pdbx_description
1 polymer ?
#
loop_
_entity_poly.entity_id
_entity_poly.type
_entity_poly.pdbx_seq_one_letter_code
_entity_poly.pdbx_strand_id
1 'polypeptide(L)'
;MRKHFQIELPKAFNTLTQQALKANAKSVSLESLNQHFYCFGTHLALTIAGEEGRMLAETLLNTFVQRVGAIRTCSLDGAAKPKKLDSCEKKLYSISVRTERLMDDWTRGSTSDRKRKANLDVYNSLKY
;
A
#
# COMPACT_ATOMS: atom_id res chain seq x y z
N MET A 1 14.71 -2.57 -35.12
CA MET A 1 15.52 -3.57 -34.38
C MET A 1 15.09 -3.58 -32.91
N ARG A 2 14.33 -4.58 -32.46
CA ARG A 2 14.10 -4.80 -31.02
C ARG A 2 15.21 -5.70 -30.50
N LYS A 3 16.03 -5.20 -29.58
CA LYS A 3 17.05 -6.02 -28.93
C LYS A 3 16.35 -7.10 -28.09
N HIS A 4 16.72 -8.36 -28.31
CA HIS A 4 16.33 -9.52 -27.51
C HIS A 4 16.94 -9.37 -26.11
N PHE A 5 16.22 -8.77 -25.18
CA PHE A 5 16.51 -8.88 -23.76
C PHE A 5 15.42 -9.72 -23.12
N GLN A 6 15.82 -10.82 -22.51
CA GLN A 6 14.94 -11.64 -21.69
C GLN A 6 14.93 -11.02 -20.29
N ILE A 7 13.77 -10.57 -19.84
CA ILE A 7 13.60 -9.99 -18.51
C ILE A 7 13.30 -11.13 -17.57
N GLU A 8 14.18 -11.37 -16.61
CA GLU A 8 13.93 -12.29 -15.51
C GLU A 8 13.27 -11.55 -14.35
N LEU A 9 12.23 -12.17 -13.77
CA LEU A 9 11.55 -11.60 -12.62
C LEU A 9 12.46 -11.63 -11.37
N PRO A 10 12.59 -10.50 -10.65
CA PRO A 10 13.26 -10.50 -9.36
C PRO A 10 12.58 -11.47 -8.39
N LYS A 11 13.33 -11.96 -7.39
CA LYS A 11 12.84 -12.93 -6.39
C LYS A 11 11.50 -12.54 -5.74
N ALA A 12 11.30 -11.23 -5.50
CA ALA A 12 10.06 -10.68 -4.94
C ALA A 12 8.80 -10.90 -5.80
N PHE A 13 8.98 -11.17 -7.09
CA PHE A 13 7.89 -11.32 -8.07
C PHE A 13 7.96 -12.66 -8.80
N ASN A 14 8.86 -13.57 -8.42
CA ASN A 14 8.95 -14.88 -9.05
C ASN A 14 7.69 -15.73 -8.80
N THR A 15 7.54 -16.80 -9.56
CA THR A 15 6.36 -17.68 -9.51
C THR A 15 6.07 -18.22 -8.11
N LEU A 16 7.09 -18.61 -7.35
CA LEU A 16 6.93 -19.11 -5.98
C LEU A 16 6.32 -18.06 -5.06
N THR A 17 6.83 -16.83 -5.12
CA THR A 17 6.29 -15.72 -4.33
C THR A 17 4.88 -15.38 -4.77
N GLN A 18 4.61 -15.38 -6.08
CA GLN A 18 3.26 -15.15 -6.60
C GLN A 18 2.26 -16.21 -6.09
N GLN A 19 2.65 -17.49 -6.06
CA GLN A 19 1.82 -18.57 -5.50
C GLN A 19 1.54 -18.36 -4.02
N ALA A 20 2.55 -18.00 -3.21
CA ALA A 20 2.37 -17.71 -1.80
C ALA A 20 1.41 -16.54 -1.56
N LEU A 21 1.55 -15.47 -2.36
CA LEU A 21 0.66 -14.30 -2.31
C LEU A 21 -0.78 -14.64 -2.72
N LYS A 22 -0.96 -15.44 -3.76
CA LYS A 22 -2.30 -15.92 -4.18
C LYS A 22 -2.96 -16.74 -3.08
N ALA A 23 -2.20 -17.61 -2.41
CA ALA A 23 -2.72 -18.48 -1.35
C ALA A 23 -3.12 -17.70 -0.08
N ASN A 24 -2.27 -16.80 0.42
CA ASN A 24 -2.59 -15.96 1.57
C ASN A 24 -1.70 -14.71 1.61
N ALA A 25 -2.17 -13.62 1.01
CA ALA A 25 -1.43 -12.37 0.99
C ALA A 25 -1.27 -11.73 2.37
N LYS A 26 -2.12 -12.05 3.35
CA LYS A 26 -2.11 -11.42 4.69
C LYS A 26 -0.93 -11.87 5.56
N SER A 27 -0.42 -13.08 5.35
CA SER A 27 0.71 -13.62 6.13
C SER A 27 2.06 -13.06 5.67
N VAL A 28 2.15 -12.68 4.39
CA VAL A 28 3.36 -12.20 3.72
C VAL A 28 3.68 -10.76 4.13
N SER A 29 4.98 -10.51 4.32
CA SER A 29 5.50 -9.18 4.59
C SER A 29 5.93 -8.48 3.31
N LEU A 30 5.08 -7.58 2.80
CA LEU A 30 5.38 -6.83 1.58
C LEU A 30 6.55 -5.89 1.81
N GLU A 31 6.66 -5.28 2.98
CA GLU A 31 7.79 -4.41 3.34
C GLU A 31 9.17 -5.09 3.20
N SER A 32 9.28 -6.33 3.67
CA SER A 32 10.52 -7.11 3.58
C SER A 32 10.71 -7.72 2.20
N LEU A 33 9.62 -7.94 1.46
CA LEU A 33 9.66 -8.49 0.11
C LEU A 33 10.14 -7.43 -0.89
N ASN A 34 9.50 -6.26 -0.86
CA ASN A 34 9.89 -5.05 -1.58
C ASN A 34 9.10 -3.85 -1.01
N GLN A 35 9.79 -2.82 -0.51
CA GLN A 35 9.13 -1.63 0.09
C GLN A 35 8.18 -0.90 -0.88
N HIS A 36 8.39 -1.04 -2.20
CA HIS A 36 7.56 -0.46 -3.26
C HIS A 36 6.91 -1.56 -4.11
N PHE A 37 6.48 -2.65 -3.47
CA PHE A 37 5.96 -3.87 -4.10
C PHE A 37 4.96 -3.59 -5.23
N TYR A 38 3.90 -2.80 -4.99
CA TYR A 38 2.90 -2.55 -6.03
C TYR A 38 3.44 -1.66 -7.15
N CYS A 39 4.15 -0.58 -6.82
CA CYS A 39 4.67 0.34 -7.83
C CYS A 39 5.65 -0.35 -8.77
N PHE A 40 6.63 -1.06 -8.22
CA PHE A 40 7.61 -1.78 -9.03
C PHE A 40 7.00 -2.98 -9.74
N GLY A 41 6.11 -3.74 -9.07
CA GLY A 41 5.39 -4.85 -9.68
C GLY A 41 4.54 -4.43 -10.88
N THR A 42 3.85 -3.29 -10.80
CA THR A 42 3.06 -2.76 -11.93
C THR A 42 3.96 -2.42 -13.11
N HIS A 43 5.12 -1.80 -12.88
CA HIS A 43 6.08 -1.55 -13.96
C HIS A 43 6.59 -2.84 -14.59
N LEU A 44 6.91 -3.87 -13.79
CA LEU A 44 7.32 -5.18 -14.30
C LEU A 44 6.21 -5.82 -15.13
N ALA A 45 4.97 -5.84 -14.64
CA ALA A 45 3.83 -6.43 -15.33
C ALA A 45 3.54 -5.77 -16.68
N LEU A 46 3.74 -4.45 -16.79
CA LEU A 46 3.59 -3.71 -18.05
C LEU A 46 4.77 -3.92 -19.02
N THR A 47 5.95 -4.24 -18.49
CA THR A 47 7.16 -4.44 -19.30
C THR A 47 7.24 -5.86 -19.85
N ILE A 48 6.80 -6.85 -19.07
CA ILE A 48 6.77 -8.26 -19.48
C ILE A 48 5.55 -8.50 -20.37
N ALA A 49 5.81 -8.85 -21.64
CA ALA A 49 4.75 -9.14 -22.59
C ALA A 49 4.13 -10.53 -22.35
N GLY A 50 2.85 -10.67 -22.68
CA GLY A 50 2.15 -11.95 -22.70
C GLY A 50 1.60 -12.40 -21.34
N GLU A 51 1.45 -13.71 -21.18
CA GLU A 51 0.73 -14.31 -20.05
C GLU A 51 1.45 -14.09 -18.70
N GLU A 52 2.78 -14.04 -18.69
CA GLU A 52 3.55 -13.83 -17.46
C GLU A 52 3.28 -12.45 -16.84
N GLY A 53 3.27 -11.39 -17.66
CA GLY A 53 2.92 -10.04 -17.20
C GLY A 53 1.47 -9.96 -16.71
N ARG A 54 0.54 -10.63 -17.41
CA ARG A 54 -0.87 -10.72 -17.01
C ARG A 54 -1.04 -11.41 -15.65
N MET A 55 -0.40 -12.56 -15.45
CA MET A 55 -0.44 -13.29 -14.18
C MET A 55 0.18 -12.51 -13.02
N LEU A 56 1.25 -11.75 -13.28
CA LEU A 56 1.83 -10.86 -12.29
C LEU A 56 0.84 -9.75 -11.92
N ALA A 57 0.23 -9.07 -12.90
CA ALA A 57 -0.78 -8.04 -12.66
C ALA A 57 -1.97 -8.57 -11.83
N GLU A 58 -2.47 -9.76 -12.17
CA GLU A 58 -3.53 -10.43 -11.43
C GLU A 58 -3.11 -10.74 -9.99
N THR A 59 -1.87 -11.20 -9.79
CA THR A 59 -1.32 -11.45 -8.45
C THR A 59 -1.26 -10.18 -7.62
N LEU A 60 -0.80 -9.07 -8.20
CA LEU A 60 -0.75 -7.77 -7.52
C LEU A 60 -2.16 -7.32 -7.10
N LEU A 61 -3.13 -7.41 -8.01
CA LEU A 61 -4.52 -7.03 -7.73
C LEU A 61 -5.13 -7.91 -6.64
N ASN A 62 -5.01 -9.23 -6.74
CA ASN A 62 -5.52 -10.17 -5.74
C ASN A 62 -4.88 -9.93 -4.37
N THR A 63 -3.58 -9.66 -4.33
CA THR A 63 -2.86 -9.32 -3.09
C THR A 63 -3.45 -8.08 -2.44
N PHE A 64 -3.69 -7.02 -3.23
CA PHE A 64 -4.29 -5.78 -2.72
C PHE A 64 -5.71 -6.01 -2.19
N VAL A 65 -6.56 -6.70 -2.95
CA VAL A 65 -7.95 -6.99 -2.57
C VAL A 65 -8.03 -7.81 -1.27
N GLN A 66 -7.15 -8.80 -1.09
CA GLN A 66 -7.11 -9.59 0.15
C GLN A 66 -6.74 -8.76 1.38
N ARG A 67 -5.97 -7.69 1.22
CA ARG A 67 -5.35 -6.93 2.32
C ARG A 67 -6.06 -5.61 2.64
N VAL A 68 -6.70 -4.98 1.66
CA VAL A 68 -7.32 -3.65 1.79
C VAL A 68 -8.32 -3.56 2.96
N GLY A 69 -9.12 -4.61 3.16
CA GLY A 69 -10.11 -4.65 4.25
C GLY A 69 -9.46 -4.58 5.63
N ALA A 70 -8.37 -5.34 5.85
CA ALA A 70 -7.66 -5.35 7.13
C ALA A 70 -6.97 -4.00 7.40
N ILE A 71 -6.36 -3.39 6.37
CA ILE A 71 -5.75 -2.06 6.48
C ILE A 71 -6.78 -1.02 6.93
N ARG A 72 -7.97 -1.05 6.33
CA ARG A 72 -9.07 -0.17 6.72
C ARG A 72 -9.52 -0.44 8.15
N THR A 73 -9.75 -1.70 8.54
CA THR A 73 -10.17 -2.01 9.91
C THR A 73 -9.15 -1.55 10.95
N CYS A 74 -7.85 -1.76 10.72
CA CYS A 74 -6.79 -1.28 11.61
C CYS A 74 -6.72 0.26 11.70
N SER A 75 -7.26 0.99 10.72
CA SER A 75 -7.31 2.45 10.81
C SER A 75 -8.42 2.98 11.72
N LEU A 76 -9.46 2.17 11.97
CA LEU A 76 -10.55 2.48 12.89
C LEU A 76 -10.22 2.01 14.31
N ASP A 77 -9.54 0.87 14.44
CA ASP A 77 -9.12 0.32 15.72
C ASP A 77 -7.71 0.83 16.06
N GLY A 78 -7.65 2.04 16.66
CA GLY A 78 -6.40 2.74 16.98
C GLY A 78 -5.41 1.97 17.86
N ALA A 79 -5.81 0.81 18.41
CA ALA A 79 -4.94 -0.07 19.19
C ALA A 79 -3.95 -0.87 18.32
N ALA A 80 -4.28 -1.19 17.06
CA ALA A 80 -3.49 -2.11 16.23
C ALA A 80 -2.86 -1.41 15.01
N LYS A 81 -1.56 -1.10 15.09
CA LYS A 81 -0.82 -0.63 13.91
C LYS A 81 -0.60 -1.78 12.93
N PRO A 82 -0.98 -1.64 11.65
CA PRO A 82 -0.69 -2.64 10.64
C PRO A 82 0.83 -2.72 10.45
N LYS A 83 1.36 -3.94 10.53
CA LYS A 83 2.75 -4.26 10.22
C LYS A 83 2.83 -4.75 8.77
N LYS A 84 4.03 -4.94 8.23
CA LYS A 84 4.24 -5.69 6.98
C LYS A 84 3.66 -5.03 5.73
N LEU A 85 3.55 -3.70 5.73
CA LEU A 85 2.93 -2.92 4.66
C LEU A 85 3.96 -2.39 3.66
N ASP A 86 3.62 -2.40 2.37
CA ASP A 86 4.39 -1.66 1.38
C ASP A 86 4.09 -0.14 1.45
N SER A 87 4.82 0.66 0.66
CA SER A 87 4.63 2.10 0.56
C SER A 87 3.22 2.54 0.15
N CYS A 88 2.55 1.80 -0.73
CA CYS A 88 1.18 2.10 -1.18
C CYS A 88 0.18 1.88 -0.03
N GLU A 89 0.30 0.74 0.65
CA GLU A 89 -0.53 0.39 1.80
C GLU A 89 -0.32 1.35 2.98
N LYS A 90 0.92 1.78 3.23
CA LYS A 90 1.23 2.81 4.23
C LYS A 90 0.50 4.12 3.95
N LYS A 91 0.48 4.56 2.69
CA LYS A 91 -0.29 5.76 2.27
C LYS A 91 -1.78 5.57 2.50
N LEU A 92 -2.34 4.45 2.06
CA LEU A 92 -3.75 4.12 2.26
C LEU A 92 -4.14 4.13 3.74
N TYR A 93 -3.32 3.52 4.60
CA TYR A 93 -3.52 3.53 6.05
C TYR A 93 -3.52 4.95 6.60
N SER A 94 -2.52 5.78 6.23
CA SER A 94 -2.43 7.16 6.70
C SER A 94 -3.64 8.02 6.32
N ILE A 95 -4.16 7.84 5.10
CA ILE A 95 -5.37 8.52 4.62
C ILE A 95 -6.57 8.06 5.45
N SER A 96 -6.69 6.75 5.69
CA SER A 96 -7.83 6.19 6.42
C SER A 96 -7.87 6.67 7.88
N VAL A 97 -6.72 6.71 8.57
CA VAL A 97 -6.59 7.27 9.92
C VAL A 97 -6.94 8.76 9.95
N ARG A 98 -6.48 9.53 8.96
CA ARG A 98 -6.82 10.95 8.86
C ARG A 98 -8.32 11.16 8.66
N THR A 99 -8.94 10.39 7.77
CA THR A 99 -10.36 10.47 7.48
C THR A 99 -11.20 10.10 8.69
N GLU A 100 -10.82 9.07 9.43
CA GLU A 100 -11.50 8.66 10.67
C GLU A 100 -11.47 9.78 11.71
N ARG A 101 -10.30 10.40 11.98
CA ARG A 101 -10.20 11.55 12.88
C ARG A 101 -11.07 12.74 12.46
N LEU A 102 -11.06 13.10 11.17
CA LEU A 102 -11.89 14.19 10.66
C LEU A 102 -13.39 13.90 10.84
N MET A 103 -13.79 12.64 10.67
CA MET A 103 -15.16 12.21 10.90
C MET A 103 -15.54 12.27 12.37
N ASP A 104 -14.64 11.86 13.26
CA ASP A 104 -14.82 11.93 14.71
C ASP A 104 -14.95 13.38 15.19
N ASP A 105 -14.07 14.27 14.73
CA ASP A 105 -14.09 15.71 15.06
C ASP A 105 -15.40 16.37 14.59
N TRP A 106 -15.87 16.01 13.39
CA TRP A 106 -17.14 16.48 12.85
C TRP A 106 -18.33 15.97 13.69
N THR A 107 -18.36 14.67 13.99
CA THR A 107 -19.46 14.02 14.73
C THR A 107 -19.56 14.52 16.17
N ARG A 108 -18.42 14.82 16.82
CA ARG A 108 -18.36 15.37 18.18
C ARG A 108 -18.65 16.88 18.23
N GLY A 109 -18.93 17.52 17.09
CA GLY A 109 -19.13 18.98 17.02
C GLY A 109 -17.88 19.79 17.38
N SER A 110 -16.69 19.18 17.37
CA SER A 110 -15.43 19.86 17.72
C SER A 110 -14.93 20.83 16.65
N THR A 111 -15.66 20.95 15.54
CA THR A 111 -15.36 21.86 14.43
C THR A 111 -15.88 23.29 14.62
N SER A 112 -16.64 23.60 15.68
CA SER A 112 -17.26 24.92 15.80
C SER A 112 -16.46 26.04 16.48
N ASP A 113 -15.31 25.81 17.16
CA ASP A 113 -14.69 26.95 17.91
C ASP A 113 -13.16 27.07 18.02
N ARG A 114 -12.34 26.26 17.35
CA ARG A 114 -10.88 26.46 17.37
C ARG A 114 -10.33 27.10 16.10
N LYS A 115 -10.61 28.41 16.00
CA LYS A 115 -9.86 29.38 15.19
C LYS A 115 -8.34 29.22 15.40
N ARG A 116 -7.57 29.31 14.30
CA ARG A 116 -6.16 29.75 14.24
C ARG A 116 -5.12 28.90 15.00
N LYS A 117 -4.63 27.81 14.40
CA LYS A 117 -3.25 27.33 14.65
C LYS A 117 -2.60 26.56 13.48
N ALA A 118 -3.26 26.45 12.33
CA ALA A 118 -2.79 25.63 11.21
C ALA A 118 -1.58 26.19 10.42
N ASN A 119 -1.11 27.42 10.69
CA ASN A 119 0.03 28.00 9.99
C ASN A 119 1.39 27.76 10.66
N LEU A 120 1.45 27.16 11.86
CA LEU A 120 2.73 26.92 12.55
C LEU A 120 3.27 25.50 12.32
N ASP A 121 2.41 24.50 12.15
CA ASP A 121 2.82 23.09 12.10
C ASP A 121 3.28 22.63 10.70
N VAL A 122 2.82 23.30 9.64
CA VAL A 122 3.27 23.02 8.26
C VAL A 122 4.74 23.43 8.04
N TYR A 123 5.24 24.41 8.79
CA TYR A 123 6.64 24.84 8.68
C TYR A 123 7.63 23.89 9.39
N ASN A 124 7.15 23.10 10.37
CA ASN A 124 7.99 22.22 11.17
C ASN A 124 8.02 20.76 10.69
N SER A 125 7.11 20.34 9.79
CA SER A 125 7.11 18.97 9.24
C SER A 125 7.95 18.77 7.96
N LEU A 126 8.66 19.82 7.52
CA LEU A 126 9.57 19.79 6.35
C LEU A 126 11.04 19.64 6.77
N LYS A 127 11.30 19.42 8.06
CA LYS A 127 12.63 19.04 8.56
C LYS A 127 12.47 17.68 9.23
N TYR A 128 13.33 16.75 8.80
CA TYR A 128 13.41 15.32 9.16
C TYR A 128 12.56 14.39 8.31
#